data_AF-A0A7D8Z425-F1
#
_entry.id   AF-A0A7D8Z425-F1
#
_cell.length_a   1.000
_cell.length_b   1.000
_cell.length_c   1.000
_cell.angle_alpha   90.00
_cell.angle_beta   90.00
_cell.angle_gamma   90.00
#
_symmetry.space_group_name_H-M   'P 1'
#
loop_
_entity.id
_entity.type
_entity.pdbx_description
1 polymer ?
#
loop_
_entity_poly.entity_id
_entity_poly.type
_entity_poly.pdbx_seq_one_letter_code
_entity_poly.pdbx_strand_id
1 'polypeptide(L)'
;MQIERPYTPVNDPAAGELQLVVKRVPGGEVGRLAHSLPAGANLAMRGPLPTFTVDPEQYDTVVMISTGTAVAPFLQLLSKASPGTTQFKLLHALPAPGRDDWAARFLEPLQAKWGDKLQVSRIAPGTVAAADVKSALKDSGNVLVFVCLPPTLMQPLCGYLTPTLQQGPLTGLLRDIGLRPEQVWKLE
;
A
#
# COMPACT_ATOMS: atom_id res chain seq x y z
N MET A 1 8.51 2.89 -28.92
CA MET A 1 8.01 3.34 -27.61
C MET A 1 8.00 2.13 -26.70
N GLN A 2 8.81 2.13 -25.64
CA GLN A 2 8.79 1.05 -24.65
C GLN A 2 7.74 1.42 -23.59
N ILE A 3 6.76 0.54 -23.38
CA ILE A 3 5.70 0.77 -22.41
C ILE A 3 6.16 0.11 -21.10
N GLU A 4 6.53 0.93 -20.12
CA GLU A 4 6.89 0.48 -18.78
C GLU A 4 5.88 0.99 -17.74
N ARG A 5 5.69 0.23 -16.66
CA ARG A 5 4.87 0.63 -15.51
C ARG A 5 5.55 0.16 -14.22
N PRO A 6 5.53 0.98 -13.15
CA PRO A 6 6.01 0.55 -11.85
C PRO A 6 5.07 -0.50 -11.27
N TYR A 7 5.66 -1.51 -10.62
CA TYR A 7 4.94 -2.47 -9.79
C TYR A 7 5.74 -2.75 -8.53
N THR A 8 5.05 -2.94 -7.42
CA THR A 8 5.65 -3.36 -6.16
C THR A 8 5.42 -4.86 -5.96
N PRO A 9 6.46 -5.65 -5.68
CA PRO A 9 6.32 -7.03 -5.23
C PRO A 9 5.38 -7.14 -4.03
N VAL A 10 4.60 -8.20 -3.93
CA VAL A 10 3.75 -8.46 -2.74
C VAL A 10 4.44 -9.31 -1.68
N ASN A 11 5.68 -9.73 -1.95
CA ASN A 11 6.52 -10.56 -1.09
C ASN A 11 7.94 -9.97 -0.99
N ASP A 12 8.79 -10.56 -0.16
CA ASP A 12 10.23 -10.29 -0.17
C ASP A 12 10.90 -11.05 -1.33
N PRO A 13 11.36 -10.37 -2.40
CA PRO A 13 11.98 -11.03 -3.54
C PRO A 13 13.36 -11.63 -3.20
N ALA A 14 13.96 -11.30 -2.04
CA ALA A 14 15.22 -11.90 -1.62
C ALA A 14 15.12 -13.42 -1.39
N ALA A 15 13.89 -13.97 -1.26
CA ALA A 15 13.62 -15.40 -1.18
C ALA A 15 13.78 -16.16 -2.52
N GLY A 16 14.20 -15.49 -3.60
CA GLY A 16 14.45 -16.11 -4.91
C GLY A 16 13.22 -16.19 -5.83
N GLU A 17 12.05 -15.77 -5.35
CA GLU A 17 10.83 -15.62 -6.15
C GLU A 17 10.28 -14.20 -6.00
N LEU A 18 9.88 -13.58 -7.10
CA LEU A 18 9.21 -12.28 -7.11
C LEU A 18 7.74 -12.49 -7.49
N GLN A 19 6.83 -12.07 -6.62
CA GLN A 19 5.39 -12.17 -6.83
C GLN A 19 4.80 -10.79 -7.10
N LEU A 20 4.03 -10.65 -8.18
CA LEU A 20 3.34 -9.42 -8.56
C LEU A 20 1.84 -9.66 -8.69
N VAL A 21 1.06 -8.66 -8.27
CA VAL A 21 -0.38 -8.62 -8.55
C VAL A 21 -0.65 -7.57 -9.61
N VAL A 22 -1.00 -8.03 -10.81
CA VAL A 22 -1.23 -7.17 -11.97
C VAL A 22 -2.72 -7.11 -12.28
N LYS A 23 -3.36 -5.99 -11.95
CA LYS A 23 -4.75 -5.74 -12.32
C LYS A 23 -4.86 -5.41 -13.80
N ARG A 24 -5.75 -6.10 -14.52
CA ARG A 24 -6.11 -5.74 -15.89
C ARG A 24 -7.09 -4.56 -15.89
N VAL A 25 -6.68 -3.44 -16.47
CA VAL A 25 -7.51 -2.24 -16.63
C VAL A 25 -7.84 -2.05 -18.12
N PRO A 26 -9.07 -1.68 -18.50
CA PRO A 26 -9.40 -1.34 -19.88
C PRO A 26 -8.44 -0.29 -20.43
N GLY A 27 -7.88 -0.53 -21.62
CA GLY A 27 -6.84 0.34 -22.23
C GLY A 27 -5.45 0.24 -21.61
N GLY A 28 -5.26 -0.53 -20.53
CA GLY A 28 -3.96 -0.72 -19.89
C GLY A 28 -3.04 -1.65 -20.69
N GLU A 29 -1.94 -1.09 -21.22
CA GLU A 29 -1.04 -1.82 -22.12
C GLU A 29 -0.23 -2.91 -21.42
N VAL A 30 0.45 -2.60 -20.30
CA VAL A 30 1.27 -3.59 -19.56
C VAL A 30 0.40 -4.66 -18.91
N GLY A 31 -0.73 -4.27 -18.33
CA GLY A 31 -1.67 -5.23 -17.75
C GLY A 31 -2.24 -6.19 -18.81
N ARG A 32 -2.50 -5.71 -20.02
CA ARG A 32 -2.92 -6.58 -21.14
C ARG A 32 -1.80 -7.54 -21.56
N LEU A 33 -0.56 -7.05 -21.69
CA LEU A 33 0.59 -7.89 -22.01
C LEU A 33 0.77 -9.00 -20.97
N ALA A 34 0.85 -8.65 -19.69
CA ALA A 34 1.03 -9.60 -18.59
C ALA A 34 -0.04 -10.71 -18.58
N HIS A 35 -1.30 -10.35 -18.89
CA HIS A 35 -2.41 -11.31 -18.96
C HIS A 35 -2.44 -12.15 -20.24
N SER A 36 -1.66 -11.80 -21.27
CA SER A 36 -1.55 -12.58 -22.52
C SER A 36 -0.38 -13.56 -22.52
N LEU A 37 0.56 -13.42 -21.59
CA LEU A 37 1.75 -14.28 -21.52
C LEU A 37 1.39 -15.66 -20.95
N PRO A 38 1.80 -16.76 -21.60
CA PRO A 38 1.67 -18.10 -21.02
C PRO A 38 2.70 -18.30 -19.89
N ALA A 39 2.45 -19.30 -19.04
CA ALA A 39 3.42 -19.72 -18.04
C ALA A 39 4.76 -20.09 -18.71
N GLY A 40 5.87 -19.69 -18.08
CA GLY A 40 7.23 -19.88 -18.61
C GLY A 40 7.68 -18.81 -19.62
N ALA A 41 6.83 -17.85 -19.99
CA ALA A 41 7.25 -16.73 -20.82
C ALA A 41 8.14 -15.74 -20.05
N ASN A 42 9.03 -15.07 -20.78
CA ASN A 42 9.91 -14.05 -20.23
C ASN A 42 9.21 -12.68 -20.17
N LEU A 43 9.39 -11.96 -19.06
CA LEU A 43 8.99 -10.57 -18.89
C LEU A 43 10.21 -9.74 -18.51
N ALA A 44 10.51 -8.71 -19.31
CA ALA A 44 11.61 -7.81 -19.00
C ALA A 44 11.25 -6.92 -17.80
N MET A 45 12.18 -6.79 -16.86
CA MET A 45 12.03 -5.96 -15.66
C MET A 45 13.27 -5.09 -15.47
N ARG A 46 13.07 -3.89 -14.93
CA ARG A 46 14.15 -2.97 -14.55
C ARG A 46 13.90 -2.49 -13.12
N GLY A 47 14.93 -2.54 -12.29
CA GLY A 47 14.86 -2.14 -10.89
C GLY A 47 16.04 -2.68 -10.06
N PRO A 48 15.98 -2.55 -8.73
CA PRO A 48 14.90 -1.91 -7.98
C PRO A 48 14.83 -0.40 -8.21
N LEU A 49 13.64 0.18 -8.12
CA LEU A 49 13.43 1.62 -8.01
C LEU A 49 13.08 1.92 -6.55
N PRO A 50 13.99 2.48 -5.75
CA PRO A 50 13.68 2.84 -4.36
C PRO A 50 12.64 3.95 -4.34
N THR A 51 11.43 3.68 -3.83
CA THR A 51 10.36 4.67 -3.69
C THR A 51 10.35 5.32 -2.31
N PHE A 52 10.78 4.59 -1.28
CA PHE A 52 11.02 5.09 0.07
C PHE A 52 11.95 4.15 0.84
N THR A 53 12.63 4.70 1.84
CA THR A 53 13.39 3.94 2.84
C THR A 53 12.94 4.42 4.21
N VAL A 54 12.38 3.52 5.00
CA VAL A 54 11.98 3.80 6.38
C VAL A 54 12.56 2.73 7.29
N ASP A 55 12.98 3.16 8.46
CA ASP A 55 13.22 2.27 9.59
C ASP A 55 11.97 2.33 10.48
N PRO A 56 11.12 1.27 10.48
CA PRO A 56 9.87 1.29 11.22
C PRO A 56 10.06 1.51 12.72
N GLU A 57 11.17 1.03 13.29
CA GLU A 57 11.46 1.02 14.73
C GLU A 57 11.65 2.44 15.32
N GLN A 58 11.70 3.46 14.48
CA GLN A 58 11.68 4.87 14.90
C GLN A 58 10.28 5.35 15.32
N TYR A 59 9.24 4.56 15.06
CA TYR A 59 7.85 4.91 15.29
C TYR A 59 7.18 3.91 16.25
N ASP A 60 6.34 4.43 17.13
CA ASP A 60 5.49 3.60 17.99
C ASP A 60 4.45 2.87 17.14
N THR A 61 3.90 3.56 16.12
CA THR A 61 2.90 3.00 15.20
C THR A 61 3.15 3.41 13.75
N VAL A 62 3.03 2.44 12.84
CA VAL A 62 2.91 2.68 11.40
C VAL A 62 1.50 2.35 10.95
N VAL A 63 0.78 3.36 10.45
CA VAL A 63 -0.55 3.22 9.85
C VAL A 63 -0.41 3.16 8.34
N MET A 64 -1.06 2.19 7.70
CA MET A 64 -1.01 1.97 6.25
C MET A 64 -2.43 2.02 5.70
N ILE A 65 -2.70 2.88 4.71
CA ILE A 65 -4.02 3.08 4.13
C ILE A 65 -3.97 2.74 2.63
N SER A 66 -4.75 1.74 2.22
CA SER A 66 -4.78 1.29 0.82
C SER A 66 -6.15 0.83 0.31
N THR A 67 -6.28 0.79 -1.02
CA THR A 67 -7.41 0.19 -1.74
C THR A 67 -6.92 -0.63 -2.92
N GLY A 68 -7.58 -1.74 -3.25
CA GLY A 68 -7.24 -2.54 -4.44
C GLY A 68 -5.76 -2.97 -4.47
N THR A 69 -5.08 -2.84 -5.62
CA THR A 69 -3.67 -3.23 -5.77
C THR A 69 -2.68 -2.33 -5.05
N ALA A 70 -3.13 -1.18 -4.53
CA ALA A 70 -2.30 -0.24 -3.79
C ALA A 70 -1.87 -0.77 -2.41
N VAL A 71 -2.29 -1.97 -2.01
CA VAL A 71 -1.77 -2.66 -0.81
C VAL A 71 -0.40 -3.29 -1.03
N ALA A 72 0.04 -3.45 -2.28
CA ALA A 72 1.27 -4.17 -2.61
C ALA A 72 2.53 -3.65 -1.86
N PRO A 73 2.78 -2.33 -1.73
CA PRO A 73 3.91 -1.83 -0.95
C PRO A 73 3.87 -2.24 0.52
N PHE A 74 2.68 -2.38 1.10
CA PHE A 74 2.50 -2.76 2.49
C PHE A 74 2.69 -4.26 2.69
N LEU A 75 2.22 -5.08 1.74
CA LEU A 75 2.51 -6.51 1.72
C LEU A 75 4.02 -6.75 1.61
N GLN A 76 4.72 -6.00 0.74
CA GLN A 76 6.18 -6.08 0.62
C GLN A 76 6.87 -5.75 1.94
N LEU A 77 6.50 -4.61 2.54
CA LEU A 77 7.08 -4.12 3.79
C LEU A 77 6.90 -5.17 4.90
N LEU A 78 5.68 -5.66 5.10
CA LEU A 78 5.36 -6.65 6.14
C LEU A 78 5.98 -8.03 5.84
N SER A 79 6.16 -8.39 4.56
CA SER A 79 6.84 -9.62 4.17
C SER A 79 8.33 -9.55 4.49
N LYS A 80 8.98 -8.41 4.24
CA LYS A 80 10.43 -8.21 4.42
C LYS A 80 10.81 -7.93 5.87
N ALA A 81 10.06 -7.09 6.57
CA ALA A 81 10.33 -6.74 7.96
C ALA A 81 9.99 -7.90 8.91
N SER A 82 10.56 -7.88 10.11
CA SER A 82 10.23 -8.83 11.19
C SER A 82 9.52 -8.09 12.33
N PRO A 83 8.68 -8.76 13.13
CA PRO A 83 8.07 -8.15 14.30
C PRO A 83 9.13 -7.57 15.26
N GLY A 84 9.02 -6.29 15.54
CA GLY A 84 9.88 -5.56 16.47
C GLY A 84 9.04 -4.82 17.52
N THR A 85 9.43 -3.59 17.84
CA THR A 85 8.73 -2.76 18.82
C THR A 85 7.51 -2.08 18.23
N THR A 86 7.61 -1.64 16.96
CA THR A 86 6.56 -0.91 16.25
C THR A 86 5.28 -1.70 16.05
N GLN A 87 4.15 -1.03 16.27
CA GLN A 87 2.83 -1.55 15.93
C GLN A 87 2.47 -1.20 14.48
N PHE A 88 2.00 -2.17 13.70
CA PHE A 88 1.44 -1.92 12.37
C PHE A 88 -0.09 -1.96 12.41
N LYS A 89 -0.71 -1.00 11.71
CA LYS A 89 -2.16 -0.94 11.51
C LYS A 89 -2.46 -0.72 10.04
N LEU A 90 -3.08 -1.72 9.39
CA LEU A 90 -3.47 -1.65 7.98
C LEU A 90 -4.97 -1.38 7.87
N LEU A 91 -5.35 -0.27 7.24
CA LEU A 91 -6.69 -0.03 6.72
C LEU A 91 -6.70 -0.38 5.24
N HIS A 92 -7.45 -1.43 4.89
CA HIS A 92 -7.58 -1.85 3.51
C HIS A 92 -9.04 -2.00 3.13
N ALA A 93 -9.44 -1.37 2.02
CA ALA A 93 -10.81 -1.48 1.53
C ALA A 93 -11.12 -2.88 1.02
N LEU A 94 -12.29 -3.40 1.40
CA LEU A 94 -12.86 -4.59 0.80
C LEU A 94 -13.07 -4.38 -0.71
N PRO A 95 -13.03 -5.46 -1.51
CA PRO A 95 -13.40 -5.36 -2.92
C PRO A 95 -14.88 -4.95 -3.05
N ALA A 96 -15.24 -4.39 -4.20
CA ALA A 96 -16.64 -4.13 -4.52
C ALA A 96 -17.47 -5.43 -4.47
N PRO A 97 -18.77 -5.39 -4.14
CA PRO A 97 -19.62 -6.58 -4.10
C PRO A 97 -19.49 -7.45 -5.35
N GLY A 98 -19.36 -8.77 -5.16
CA GLY A 98 -19.21 -9.74 -6.25
C GLY A 98 -17.80 -9.80 -6.87
N ARG A 99 -16.79 -9.21 -6.24
CA ARG A 99 -15.37 -9.34 -6.65
C ARG A 99 -14.58 -10.10 -5.59
N ASP A 100 -13.62 -10.88 -6.04
CA ASP A 100 -12.74 -11.66 -5.16
C ASP A 100 -11.84 -10.78 -4.29
N ASP A 101 -11.73 -11.13 -3.01
CA ASP A 101 -10.77 -10.52 -2.09
C ASP A 101 -9.40 -11.20 -2.23
N TRP A 102 -8.71 -10.89 -3.33
CA TRP A 102 -7.40 -11.46 -3.58
C TRP A 102 -6.37 -11.08 -2.52
N ALA A 103 -6.53 -9.97 -1.80
CA ALA A 103 -5.57 -9.49 -0.81
C ALA A 103 -5.56 -10.39 0.44
N ALA A 104 -6.70 -11.02 0.77
CA ALA A 104 -6.83 -11.93 1.91
C ALA A 104 -5.75 -13.04 1.89
N ARG A 105 -5.44 -13.59 0.72
CA ARG A 105 -4.43 -14.66 0.53
C ARG A 105 -3.02 -14.27 1.02
N PHE A 106 -2.71 -12.98 1.03
CA PHE A 106 -1.42 -12.45 1.49
C PHE A 106 -1.51 -11.91 2.91
N LEU A 107 -2.68 -11.40 3.31
CA LEU A 107 -2.90 -10.85 4.63
C LEU A 107 -2.94 -11.92 5.72
N GLU A 108 -3.56 -13.08 5.45
CA GLU A 108 -3.66 -14.16 6.45
C GLU A 108 -2.28 -14.65 6.94
N PRO A 109 -1.31 -15.01 6.06
CA PRO A 109 0.02 -15.39 6.51
C PRO A 109 0.76 -14.26 7.22
N LEU A 110 0.56 -13.01 6.80
CA LEU A 110 1.16 -11.85 7.47
C LEU A 110 0.57 -11.64 8.86
N GLN A 111 -0.74 -11.77 9.03
CA GLN A 111 -1.35 -11.71 10.36
C GLN A 111 -0.84 -12.83 11.27
N ALA A 112 -0.63 -14.03 10.74
CA ALA A 112 0.01 -15.11 11.50
C ALA A 112 1.47 -14.79 11.87
N LYS A 113 2.25 -14.24 10.93
CA LYS A 113 3.65 -13.83 11.16
C LYS A 113 3.77 -12.73 12.21
N TRP A 114 2.88 -11.74 12.16
CA TRP A 114 2.97 -10.53 12.98
C TRP A 114 2.18 -10.59 14.28
N GLY A 115 1.20 -11.50 14.39
CA GLY A 115 0.40 -11.64 15.60
C GLY A 115 -0.28 -10.33 16.00
N ASP A 116 -0.13 -9.94 17.26
CA ASP A 116 -0.67 -8.71 17.84
C ASP A 116 -0.01 -7.43 17.26
N LYS A 117 1.20 -7.53 16.70
CA LYS A 117 1.91 -6.41 16.07
C LYS A 117 1.33 -5.96 14.74
N LEU A 118 0.36 -6.68 14.17
CA LEU A 118 -0.35 -6.26 12.95
C LEU A 118 -1.86 -6.30 13.16
N GLN A 119 -2.47 -5.11 13.20
CA GLN A 119 -3.91 -4.95 13.17
C GLN A 119 -4.37 -4.70 11.72
N VAL A 120 -5.24 -5.56 11.18
CA VAL A 120 -5.84 -5.36 9.87
C VAL A 120 -7.31 -4.97 10.03
N SER A 121 -7.68 -3.80 9.52
CA SER A 121 -9.04 -3.29 9.46
C SER A 121 -9.54 -3.28 8.02
N ARG A 122 -10.59 -4.07 7.75
CA ARG A 122 -11.24 -4.16 6.43
C ARG A 122 -12.36 -3.13 6.36
N ILE A 123 -12.21 -2.12 5.50
CA ILE A 123 -13.16 -0.99 5.41
C ILE A 123 -14.03 -1.07 4.16
N ALA A 124 -15.12 -0.30 4.11
CA ALA A 124 -15.99 -0.27 2.95
C ALA A 124 -15.25 0.17 1.67
N PRO A 125 -15.63 -0.34 0.48
CA PRO A 125 -15.05 0.14 -0.78
C PRO A 125 -15.38 1.61 -1.03
N GLY A 126 -14.42 2.34 -1.60
CA GLY A 126 -14.59 3.75 -1.98
C GLY A 126 -13.83 4.72 -1.08
N THR A 127 -14.46 5.84 -0.74
CA THR A 127 -13.86 6.89 0.09
C THR A 127 -13.57 6.38 1.49
N VAL A 128 -12.33 6.57 1.95
CA VAL A 128 -11.90 6.21 3.31
C VAL A 128 -12.61 7.13 4.31
N ALA A 129 -13.39 6.56 5.23
CA ALA A 129 -14.17 7.35 6.17
C ALA A 129 -13.29 7.93 7.29
N ALA A 130 -13.63 9.14 7.75
CA ALA A 130 -12.92 9.79 8.84
C ALA A 130 -12.93 8.98 10.15
N ALA A 131 -14.01 8.23 10.41
CA ALA A 131 -14.10 7.36 11.57
C ALA A 131 -13.08 6.23 11.54
N ASP A 132 -12.86 5.60 10.37
CA ASP A 132 -11.88 4.53 10.19
C ASP A 132 -10.46 5.04 10.44
N VAL A 133 -10.13 6.21 9.86
CA VAL A 133 -8.81 6.85 10.05
C VAL A 133 -8.58 7.19 11.52
N LYS A 134 -9.55 7.84 12.18
CA LYS A 134 -9.45 8.18 13.60
C LYS A 134 -9.31 6.93 14.49
N SER A 135 -10.03 5.86 14.15
CA SER A 135 -9.91 4.57 14.86
C SER A 135 -8.51 3.99 14.72
N ALA A 136 -7.92 4.02 13.53
CA ALA A 136 -6.57 3.52 13.31
C ALA A 136 -5.49 4.38 14.00
N LEU A 137 -5.67 5.70 14.05
CA LEU A 137 -4.74 6.63 14.72
C LEU A 137 -4.87 6.65 16.25
N LYS A 138 -5.88 5.98 16.81
CA LYS A 138 -6.08 5.92 18.25
C LYS A 138 -4.88 5.24 18.92
N ASP A 139 -4.38 5.85 19.99
CA ASP A 139 -3.26 5.34 20.80
C ASP A 139 -1.98 5.07 19.98
N SER A 140 -1.72 5.89 18.94
CA SER A 140 -0.61 5.66 17.98
C SER A 140 0.74 6.28 18.34
N GLY A 141 0.85 7.06 19.43
CA GLY A 141 2.12 7.66 19.86
C GLY A 141 2.83 8.44 18.75
N ASN A 142 4.14 8.23 18.61
CA ASN A 142 4.90 8.66 17.44
C ASN A 142 4.49 7.83 16.22
N VAL A 143 3.76 8.48 15.29
CA VAL A 143 3.11 7.80 14.18
C VAL A 143 3.66 8.21 12.82
N LEU A 144 3.80 7.21 11.94
CA LEU A 144 3.96 7.39 10.50
C LEU A 144 2.74 6.81 9.76
N VAL A 145 2.20 7.57 8.81
CA VAL A 145 1.04 7.19 8.00
C VAL A 145 1.45 7.03 6.54
N PHE A 146 1.46 5.81 6.04
CA PHE A 146 1.58 5.53 4.62
C PHE A 146 0.23 5.55 3.93
N VAL A 147 0.14 6.20 2.77
CA VAL A 147 -1.05 6.25 1.92
C VAL A 147 -0.69 5.81 0.51
N CYS A 148 -1.30 4.72 0.03
CA CYS A 148 -1.20 4.29 -1.35
C CYS A 148 -2.62 4.10 -1.89
N LEU A 149 -3.06 5.01 -2.74
CA LEU A 149 -4.46 5.11 -3.19
C LEU A 149 -4.52 5.65 -4.63
N PRO A 150 -5.56 5.33 -5.41
CA PRO A 150 -5.78 6.02 -6.66
C PRO A 150 -5.97 7.54 -6.41
N PRO A 151 -5.56 8.41 -7.36
CA PRO A 151 -5.58 9.85 -7.19
C PRO A 151 -6.93 10.41 -6.68
N THR A 152 -8.05 9.85 -7.16
CA THR A 152 -9.41 10.25 -6.77
C THR A 152 -9.72 10.02 -5.29
N LEU A 153 -9.10 9.03 -4.66
CA LEU A 153 -9.25 8.74 -3.23
C LEU A 153 -8.14 9.38 -2.39
N MET A 154 -6.94 9.55 -2.97
CA MET A 154 -5.80 10.18 -2.31
C MET A 154 -6.03 11.68 -2.06
N GLN A 155 -6.55 12.41 -3.06
CA GLN A 155 -6.74 13.86 -2.95
C GLN A 155 -7.57 14.30 -1.73
N PRO A 156 -8.80 13.81 -1.52
CA PRO A 156 -9.58 14.22 -0.35
C PRO A 156 -8.99 13.74 0.98
N LEU A 157 -8.17 12.68 0.96
CA LEU A 157 -7.55 12.13 2.17
C LEU A 157 -6.31 12.91 2.59
N CYS A 158 -5.35 13.12 1.69
CA CYS A 158 -4.04 13.68 2.02
C CYS A 158 -3.47 14.66 0.96
N GLY A 159 -4.19 14.92 -0.13
CA GLY A 159 -3.70 15.65 -1.30
C GLY A 159 -2.89 14.78 -2.26
N TYR A 160 -2.44 15.35 -3.37
CA TYR A 160 -1.70 14.62 -4.40
C TYR A 160 -0.19 14.49 -4.12
N LEU A 161 0.45 13.55 -4.81
CA LEU A 161 1.86 13.63 -5.16
C LEU A 161 2.08 14.72 -6.22
N THR A 162 3.30 15.23 -6.36
CA THR A 162 3.63 16.13 -7.47
C THR A 162 3.60 15.36 -8.81
N PRO A 163 3.58 16.05 -9.97
CA PRO A 163 3.71 15.39 -11.27
C PRO A 163 5.01 14.60 -11.44
N THR A 164 6.03 14.91 -10.63
CA THR A 164 7.32 14.19 -10.57
C THR A 164 7.36 13.14 -9.46
N LEU A 165 6.21 12.77 -8.90
CA LEU A 165 6.04 11.76 -7.85
C LEU A 165 6.75 12.09 -6.52
N GLN A 166 7.00 13.37 -6.25
CA GLN A 166 7.53 13.84 -4.97
C GLN A 166 6.39 14.07 -3.97
N GLN A 167 6.73 14.12 -2.68
CA GLN A 167 5.77 14.47 -1.63
C GLN A 167 5.23 15.88 -1.88
N GLY A 168 3.98 15.98 -2.33
CA GLY A 168 3.23 17.23 -2.42
C GLY A 168 2.65 17.65 -1.06
N PRO A 169 2.04 18.84 -0.95
CA PRO A 169 1.54 19.36 0.32
C PRO A 169 0.52 18.40 0.98
N LEU A 170 0.57 18.30 2.30
CA LEU A 170 -0.44 17.59 3.07
C LEU A 170 -1.72 18.45 3.12
N THR A 171 -2.83 17.90 2.64
CA THR A 171 -4.15 18.54 2.61
C THR A 171 -5.25 17.53 2.95
N GLY A 172 -6.51 17.95 2.96
CA GLY A 172 -7.64 17.03 3.16
C GLY A 172 -7.74 16.49 4.58
N LEU A 173 -8.43 15.35 4.72
CA LEU A 173 -8.81 14.78 6.01
C LEU A 173 -7.62 14.60 6.97
N LEU A 174 -6.48 14.08 6.50
CA LEU A 174 -5.32 13.82 7.37
C LEU A 174 -4.76 15.10 7.99
N ARG A 175 -4.73 16.19 7.21
CA ARG A 175 -4.37 17.53 7.73
C ARG A 175 -5.42 18.02 8.73
N ASP A 176 -6.70 17.88 8.37
CA ASP A 176 -7.81 18.44 9.15
C ASP A 176 -7.98 17.73 10.51
N ILE A 177 -7.52 16.48 10.65
CA ILE A 177 -7.44 15.77 11.94
C ILE A 177 -6.12 15.99 12.69
N GLY A 178 -5.24 16.87 12.19
CA GLY A 178 -4.05 17.35 12.92
C GLY A 178 -2.74 16.64 12.60
N LEU A 179 -2.66 15.78 11.58
CA LEU A 179 -1.38 15.23 11.15
C LEU A 179 -0.51 16.29 10.46
N ARG A 180 0.79 16.17 10.67
CA ARG A 180 1.81 17.04 10.07
C ARG A 180 2.41 16.39 8.81
N PRO A 181 2.94 17.16 7.86
CA PRO A 181 3.50 16.62 6.61
C PRO A 181 4.55 15.52 6.83
N GLU A 182 5.41 15.64 7.84
CA GLU A 182 6.43 14.66 8.18
C GLU A 182 5.88 13.32 8.70
N GLN A 183 4.61 13.29 9.11
CA GLN A 183 3.94 12.08 9.60
C GLN A 183 3.20 11.34 8.47
N VAL A 184 3.17 11.88 7.25
CA VAL A 184 2.40 11.29 6.14
C VAL A 184 3.29 11.07 4.94
N TRP A 185 3.34 9.84 4.45
CA TRP A 185 4.08 9.47 3.27
C TRP A 185 3.16 8.87 2.20
N LYS A 186 3.09 9.54 1.06
CA LYS A 186 2.25 9.12 -0.08
C LYS A 186 3.07 8.23 -1.01
N LEU A 187 2.46 7.16 -1.50
CA LEU A 187 3.01 6.21 -2.46
C LEU A 187 2.15 6.23 -3.72
N GLU A 188 2.81 6.09 -4.87
CA GLU A 188 2.16 5.91 -6.17
C GLU A 188 1.42 4.58 -6.26
#